data_AF-A0A2V2QAX8-F1
#
_entry.id   AF-A0A2V2QAX8-F1
#
_cell.length_a   1.000
_cell.length_b   1.000
_cell.length_c   1.000
_cell.angle_alpha   90.00
_cell.angle_beta   90.00
_cell.angle_gamma   90.00
#
_symmetry.space_group_name_H-M   'P 1'
#
loop_
_entity.id
_entity.type
_entity.pdbx_description
1 polymer ?
#
loop_
_entity_poly.entity_id
_entity_poly.type
_entity_poly.pdbx_seq_one_letter_code
_entity_poly.pdbx_strand_id
1 'polypeptide(L)' 'APRLLGPTAALTPLAGPAVLVTAVAPDARLLRAILDDALRELLDGLKEGAESDRVR' A
#
# COMPACT_ATOMS: atom_id res chain seq x y z
N ALA A 1 9.73 -6.76 -3.64
CA ALA A 1 8.92 -7.99 -3.80
C ALA A 1 7.48 -7.71 -3.38
N PRO A 2 6.48 -8.50 -3.81
CA PRO A 2 5.10 -8.35 -3.34
C PRO A 2 5.02 -8.47 -1.81
N ARG A 3 4.18 -7.63 -1.18
CA ARG A 3 3.88 -7.59 0.26
C ARG A 3 2.40 -7.90 0.45
N LEU A 4 2.05 -8.76 1.41
CA LEU A 4 0.65 -9.06 1.71
C LEU A 4 0.01 -7.94 2.55
N LEU A 5 -1.26 -7.64 2.24
CA LEU A 5 -2.13 -6.71 2.95
C LEU A 5 -3.29 -7.51 3.57
N GLY A 6 -2.97 -8.34 4.54
CA GLY A 6 -3.90 -9.35 5.05
C GLY A 6 -4.03 -10.57 4.11
N PRO A 7 -5.08 -11.38 4.27
CA PRO A 7 -5.17 -12.71 3.64
C PRO A 7 -5.61 -12.69 2.17
N THR A 8 -6.30 -11.64 1.73
CA THR A 8 -6.94 -11.59 0.39
C THR A 8 -6.42 -10.45 -0.49
N ALA A 9 -5.34 -9.76 -0.06
CA ALA A 9 -4.78 -8.65 -0.82
C ALA A 9 -3.25 -8.63 -0.78
N ALA A 10 -2.68 -8.09 -1.85
CA ALA A 10 -1.23 -7.94 -2.01
C ALA A 10 -0.90 -6.61 -2.70
N LEU A 11 0.16 -5.97 -2.23
CA LEU A 11 0.79 -4.80 -2.81
C LEU A 11 2.06 -5.22 -3.55
N THR A 12 2.17 -4.85 -4.82
CA THR A 12 3.33 -5.15 -5.65
C THR A 12 3.93 -3.83 -6.14
N PRO A 13 5.19 -3.52 -5.78
CA PRO A 13 5.91 -2.39 -6.37
C PRO A 13 6.05 -2.58 -7.89
N LEU A 14 5.83 -1.51 -8.65
CA LEU A 14 6.03 -1.49 -10.09
C LEU A 14 7.38 -0.84 -10.43
N ALA A 15 7.76 -0.89 -11.71
CA ALA A 15 8.88 -0.09 -12.19
C ALA A 15 8.57 1.40 -12.01
N GLY A 16 9.35 2.09 -11.17
CA GLY A 16 9.15 3.51 -10.82
C GLY A 16 8.47 3.71 -9.45
N PRO A 17 7.93 4.91 -9.16
CA PRO A 17 7.35 5.24 -7.85
C PRO A 17 5.93 4.70 -7.65
N ALA A 18 5.47 3.80 -8.52
CA ALA A 18 4.10 3.29 -8.52
C ALA A 18 4.00 1.93 -7.83
N VAL A 19 2.82 1.63 -7.30
CA VAL A 19 2.47 0.32 -6.73
C VAL A 19 1.15 -0.17 -7.33
N LEU A 20 1.02 -1.48 -7.51
CA LEU A 20 -0.23 -2.15 -7.85
C LEU A 20 -0.78 -2.85 -6.61
N VAL A 21 -2.07 -2.69 -6.34
CA VAL A 21 -2.78 -3.47 -5.31
C VAL A 21 -3.77 -4.40 -5.98
N THR A 22 -3.68 -5.68 -5.65
CA THR A 22 -4.67 -6.70 -6.04
C THR A 22 -5.39 -7.18 -4.80
N ALA A 23 -6.72 -7.24 -4.83
CA ALA A 23 -7.54 -7.66 -3.70
C ALA A 23 -8.78 -8.43 -4.16
N VAL A 24 -9.18 -9.43 -3.39
CA VAL A 24 -10.48 -10.10 -3.52
C VAL A 24 -11.33 -9.72 -2.31
N ALA A 25 -12.54 -9.21 -2.56
CA ALA A 25 -13.49 -8.82 -1.54
C ALA A 25 -14.92 -9.23 -1.94
N PRO A 26 -15.82 -9.50 -0.97
CA PRO A 26 -17.21 -9.84 -1.24
C PRO A 26 -18.00 -8.73 -1.96
N ASP A 27 -17.62 -7.47 -1.75
CA ASP A 27 -18.29 -6.32 -2.33
C ASP A 27 -17.34 -5.11 -2.51
N ALA A 28 -17.86 -4.06 -3.17
CA ALA A 28 -17.11 -2.85 -3.47
C ALA A 28 -16.81 -1.99 -2.23
N ARG A 29 -17.61 -2.07 -1.17
CA ARG A 29 -17.38 -1.31 0.07
C ARG A 29 -16.18 -1.87 0.82
N LEU A 30 -16.11 -3.19 0.95
CA LEU A 30 -14.96 -3.88 1.55
C LEU A 30 -13.70 -3.71 0.69
N LEU A 31 -13.82 -3.81 -0.64
CA LEU A 31 -12.70 -3.51 -1.53
C LEU A 31 -12.18 -2.08 -1.31
N ARG A 32 -13.08 -1.11 -1.17
CA ARG A 32 -12.70 0.28 -0.93
C ARG A 32 -11.97 0.45 0.40
N ALA A 33 -12.42 -0.21 1.46
CA ALA A 33 -11.74 -0.19 2.75
C ALA A 33 -10.31 -0.72 2.64
N ILE A 34 -10.10 -1.86 1.96
CA ILE A 34 -8.76 -2.43 1.73
C ILE A 34 -7.85 -1.45 0.99
N LEU A 35 -8.37 -0.78 -0.05
CA LEU A 35 -7.58 0.19 -0.82
C LEU A 35 -7.27 1.48 -0.03
N ASP A 36 -8.21 1.95 0.78
CA ASP A 36 -8.00 3.13 1.64
C ASP A 36 -6.94 2.82 2.72
N ASP A 37 -6.95 1.63 3.32
CA ASP A 37 -5.93 1.18 4.28
C ASP A 37 -4.56 1.04 3.62
N ALA A 38 -4.50 0.42 2.43
CA ALA A 38 -3.28 0.31 1.64
C ALA A 38 -2.66 1.68 1.32
N LEU A 39 -3.50 2.67 0.97
CA LEU A 39 -3.06 4.03 0.68
C LEU A 39 -2.51 4.71 1.94
N ARG A 40 -3.16 4.54 3.09
CA ARG A 40 -2.66 5.09 4.37
C ARG A 40 -1.28 4.57 4.70
N GLU A 41 -1.09 3.25 4.67
CA GLU A 41 0.21 2.63 4.93
C GLU A 41 1.30 3.12 3.95
N LEU A 42 0.97 3.24 2.66
CA LEU A 42 1.92 3.75 1.67
C LEU A 42 2.35 5.18 1.98
N LEU A 43 1.40 6.06 2.29
CA LEU A 43 1.68 7.45 2.61
C LEU A 43 2.48 7.60 3.90
N ASP A 44 2.24 6.74 4.89
CA ASP A 44 3.01 6.75 6.14
C ASP A 44 4.45 6.32 5.90
N GLY A 45 4.68 5.25 5.13
CA GLY A 45 6.04 4.85 4.74
C GLY A 45 6.79 5.90 3.91
N LEU A 46 6.07 6.68 3.08
CA LEU A 46 6.68 7.80 2.35
C LEU A 46 7.10 8.95 3.28
N LYS A 47 6.35 9.21 4.36
CA LYS A 47 6.73 10.23 5.35
C LYS A 47 7.97 9.81 6.13
N GLU A 48 8.02 8.54 6.58
CA GLU A 48 9.18 7.98 7.29
C GLU A 48 10.45 8.08 6.45
N GLY A 49 10.38 7.75 5.16
CA GLY A 49 11.49 7.90 4.24
C GLY A 49 11.96 9.36 4.11
N ALA A 50 11.03 10.31 3.98
CA ALA A 50 11.33 11.72 3.86
C ALA A 50 11.90 12.35 5.15
N GLU A 51 11.51 11.85 6.32
CA GLU A 51 12.05 12.29 7.61
C GLU A 51 13.46 11.73 7.84
N SER A 52 13.70 10.46 7.47
CA SER A 52 15.02 9.84 7.58
C SER A 52 16.08 10.54 6.71
N ASP A 53 15.67 11.06 5.55
CA ASP A 53 16.55 11.80 4.63
C ASP A 53 16.92 13.22 5.13
N ARG A 54 16.14 13.80 6.05
CA ARG A 54 16.43 15.12 6.65
C ARG A 54 17.38 15.08 7.84
N VAL A 55 17.57 13.90 8.44
CA VAL A 55 18.45 13.70 9.61
C VAL A 55 19.86 13.27 9.20
N ARG A 56 20.08 13.01 7.92
CA ARG A 56 21.37 12.69 7.31
C ARG A 56 21.98 13.92 6.63
#